data_AF-A0A6G0AFN6-F1
#
_entry.id   AF-A0A6G0AFN6-F1
#
_cell.length_a   1.000
_cell.length_b   1.000
_cell.length_c   1.000
_cell.angle_alpha   90.00
_cell.angle_beta   90.00
_cell.angle_gamma   90.00
#
_symmetry.space_group_name_H-M   'P 1'
#
loop_
_entity.id
_entity.type
_entity.pdbx_description
1 polymer ?
#
loop_
_entity_poly.entity_id
_entity_poly.type
_entity_poly.pdbx_seq_one_letter_code
_entity_poly.pdbx_strand_id
1 'polypeptide(L)'
;MVLTQKENGQFSPPPFGSIQNPIRMMEYEHTNAGDGLQKIRELSNNFTHPEDACNTFKALYSELKEFEEDLHKHIHLENNILFPKSVILEEKLLQTSN
;
A
#
# COMPACT_ATOMS: atom_id res chain seq x y z
N MET A 1 6.05 -0.09 -19.02
CA MET A 1 6.44 1.26 -18.55
C MET A 1 7.94 1.38 -18.30
N VAL A 2 8.52 0.79 -17.24
CA VAL A 2 9.97 0.96 -16.95
C VAL A 2 10.87 0.46 -18.08
N LEU A 3 10.60 -0.75 -18.61
CA LEU A 3 11.34 -1.28 -19.77
C LEU A 3 11.13 -0.41 -21.00
N THR A 4 9.87 -0.04 -21.28
CA THR A 4 9.51 0.88 -22.37
C THR A 4 10.30 2.18 -22.33
N GLN A 5 10.47 2.80 -21.15
CA GLN A 5 11.28 4.00 -20.98
C GLN A 5 12.77 3.73 -21.23
N LYS A 6 13.32 2.62 -20.71
CA LYS A 6 14.75 2.29 -20.90
C LYS A 6 15.12 2.00 -22.35
N GLU A 7 14.19 1.38 -23.08
CA GLU A 7 14.41 0.94 -24.46
C GLU A 7 13.92 1.96 -25.49
N ASN A 8 13.36 3.11 -25.06
CA ASN A 8 12.66 4.07 -25.91
C ASN A 8 11.59 3.39 -26.80
N GLY A 9 10.91 2.39 -26.25
CA GLY A 9 9.86 1.64 -26.94
C GLY A 9 8.57 2.46 -27.05
N GLN A 10 7.72 2.09 -28.00
CA GLN A 10 6.39 2.67 -28.14
C GLN A 10 5.49 2.22 -26.97
N PHE A 11 4.87 3.17 -26.29
CA PHE A 11 3.93 2.88 -25.21
C PHE A 11 2.50 2.89 -25.75
N SER A 12 1.74 1.84 -25.43
CA SER A 12 0.29 1.78 -25.70
C SER A 12 -0.47 1.92 -24.39
N PRO A 13 -1.56 2.71 -24.34
CA PRO A 13 -2.39 2.81 -23.16
C PRO A 13 -2.91 1.44 -22.69
N PRO A 14 -2.93 1.17 -21.38
CA PRO A 14 -3.49 -0.06 -20.86
C PRO A 14 -5.01 -0.17 -21.10
N PRO A 15 -5.59 -1.38 -21.10
CA PRO A 15 -7.02 -1.58 -21.36
C PRO A 15 -7.94 -0.96 -20.29
N PHE A 16 -7.37 -0.63 -19.13
CA PHE A 16 -8.06 0.10 -18.05
C PHE A 16 -7.87 1.62 -18.16
N GLY A 17 -7.39 2.15 -19.28
CA GLY A 17 -7.20 3.59 -19.51
C GLY A 17 -5.88 4.10 -18.94
N SER A 18 -5.87 4.51 -17.67
CA SER A 18 -4.69 5.04 -16.98
C SER A 18 -4.39 4.25 -15.72
N ILE A 19 -3.12 4.16 -15.34
CA ILE A 19 -2.68 3.57 -14.06
C ILE A 19 -3.29 4.25 -12.83
N GLN A 20 -3.79 5.49 -12.97
CA GLN A 20 -4.54 6.16 -11.90
C GLN A 20 -5.81 5.41 -11.50
N ASN A 21 -6.42 4.66 -12.42
CA ASN A 21 -7.66 3.91 -12.15
C ASN A 21 -7.45 2.81 -11.10
N PRO A 22 -6.50 1.86 -11.29
CA PRO A 22 -6.20 0.88 -10.25
C PRO A 22 -5.58 1.50 -8.99
N ILE A 23 -4.76 2.56 -9.11
CA ILE A 23 -4.20 3.25 -7.93
C ILE A 23 -5.31 3.74 -6.99
N ARG A 24 -6.37 4.37 -7.52
CA ARG A 24 -7.50 4.83 -6.69
C ARG A 24 -8.20 3.69 -5.95
N MET A 25 -8.29 2.51 -6.56
CA MET A 25 -8.84 1.33 -5.89
C MET A 25 -7.93 0.88 -4.75
N MET A 26 -6.61 0.82 -4.98
CA MET A 26 -5.64 0.44 -3.95
C MET A 26 -5.64 1.44 -2.79
N GLU A 27 -5.72 2.74 -3.05
CA GLU A 27 -5.82 3.77 -1.99
C GLU A 27 -7.09 3.62 -1.14
N TYR A 28 -8.21 3.25 -1.76
CA TYR A 28 -9.45 2.91 -1.06
C TYR A 28 -9.27 1.65 -0.20
N GLU A 29 -8.64 0.60 -0.74
CA GLU A 29 -8.34 -0.63 0.01
C GLU A 29 -7.37 -0.38 1.17
N HIS A 30 -6.36 0.48 0.99
CA HIS A 30 -5.43 0.91 2.04
C HIS A 30 -6.16 1.62 3.18
N THR A 31 -7.13 2.49 2.86
CA THR A 31 -7.95 3.17 3.87
C THR A 31 -8.74 2.14 4.69
N ASN A 32 -9.43 1.22 4.01
CA ASN A 32 -10.19 0.17 4.69
C ASN A 32 -9.31 -0.75 5.56
N ALA A 33 -8.11 -1.09 5.10
CA ALA A 33 -7.16 -1.90 5.86
C ALA A 33 -6.67 -1.15 7.11
N GLY A 34 -6.37 0.15 6.99
CA GLY A 34 -6.02 1.02 8.11
C GLY A 34 -7.14 1.11 9.15
N ASP A 35 -8.38 1.34 8.71
CA ASP A 35 -9.55 1.36 9.59
C ASP A 35 -9.75 0.02 10.33
N GLY A 36 -9.51 -1.10 9.64
CA GLY A 36 -9.56 -2.44 10.22
C GLY A 36 -8.52 -2.64 11.33
N LEU A 37 -7.27 -2.21 11.11
CA LEU A 37 -6.21 -2.29 12.12
C LEU A 37 -6.44 -1.34 13.29
N GLN A 38 -6.93 -0.13 13.04
CA GLN A 38 -7.36 0.78 14.09
C GLN A 38 -8.41 0.10 14.97
N LYS A 39 -9.37 -0.61 14.37
CA LYS A 39 -10.39 -1.32 15.14
C LYS A 39 -9.81 -2.45 16.00
N ILE A 40 -8.86 -3.20 15.46
CA ILE A 40 -8.14 -4.25 16.20
C ILE A 40 -7.36 -3.65 17.38
N ARG A 41 -6.68 -2.52 17.16
CA ARG A 41 -5.95 -1.79 18.19
C ARG A 41 -6.86 -1.31 19.33
N GLU A 42 -8.04 -0.79 19.01
CA GLU A 42 -9.06 -0.43 20.02
C GLU A 42 -9.51 -1.64 20.83
N LEU A 43 -9.92 -2.72 20.15
CA LEU A 43 -10.45 -3.94 20.79
C LEU A 43 -9.41 -4.66 21.66
N SER A 44 -8.13 -4.52 21.32
CA SER A 44 -6.99 -5.10 22.05
C SER A 44 -6.44 -4.18 23.15
N ASN A 45 -7.08 -3.04 23.41
CA ASN A 45 -6.57 -2.02 24.34
C ASN A 45 -5.11 -1.65 24.04
N ASN A 46 -4.82 -1.23 22.80
CA ASN A 46 -3.47 -0.95 22.30
C ASN A 46 -2.52 -2.16 22.41
N PHE A 47 -3.00 -3.36 22.08
CA PHE A 47 -2.23 -4.61 22.21
C PHE A 47 -1.70 -4.86 23.63
N THR A 48 -2.46 -4.45 24.65
CA THR A 48 -2.11 -4.67 26.05
C THR A 48 -2.72 -5.98 26.53
N HIS A 49 -1.89 -6.95 26.90
CA HIS A 49 -2.35 -8.22 27.48
C HIS A 49 -2.37 -8.16 29.02
N PRO A 50 -3.18 -8.98 29.71
CA PRO A 50 -3.11 -9.13 31.16
C PRO A 50 -1.80 -9.83 31.60
N GLU A 51 -1.42 -9.70 32.87
CA GLU A 51 -0.16 -10.24 33.39
C GLU A 51 -0.08 -11.78 33.27
N ASP A 52 -1.21 -12.43 33.49
CA ASP A 52 -1.40 -13.89 33.46
C ASP A 52 -1.63 -14.45 32.04
N ALA A 53 -1.56 -13.61 31.00
CA ALA A 53 -1.70 -14.07 29.62
C ALA A 53 -0.67 -15.16 29.28
N CYS A 54 -1.13 -16.21 28.61
CA CYS A 54 -0.25 -17.26 28.12
C CYS A 54 0.69 -16.73 27.03
N ASN A 55 1.81 -17.44 26.80
CA ASN A 55 2.82 -17.01 25.84
C ASN A 55 2.27 -16.84 24.41
N THR A 56 1.33 -17.68 23.99
CA THR A 56 0.70 -17.58 22.67
C THR A 56 -0.12 -16.28 22.51
N PHE A 57 -0.81 -15.84 23.57
CA PHE A 57 -1.56 -14.60 23.54
C PHE A 57 -0.64 -13.38 23.51
N LYS A 58 0.46 -13.41 24.31
CA LYS A 58 1.49 -12.36 24.29
C LYS A 58 2.15 -12.24 22.91
N ALA A 59 2.48 -13.38 22.30
CA ALA A 59 3.03 -13.43 20.94
C ALA A 59 2.04 -12.83 19.93
N LEU A 60 0.77 -13.25 19.94
CA LEU A 60 -0.26 -12.71 19.04
C LEU A 60 -0.32 -11.18 19.08
N TYR A 61 -0.33 -10.57 20.27
CA TYR A 61 -0.41 -9.11 20.40
C TYR A 61 0.88 -8.41 19.94
N SER A 62 2.05 -9.03 20.16
CA SER A 62 3.32 -8.52 19.62
C SER A 62 3.33 -8.53 18.09
N GLU A 63 2.94 -9.66 17.49
CA GLU A 63 2.92 -9.84 16.03
C GLU A 63 1.88 -8.93 15.36
N LEU A 64 0.71 -8.72 15.98
CA LEU A 64 -0.29 -7.78 15.46
C LEU A 64 0.21 -6.34 15.45
N LYS A 65 0.96 -5.94 16.50
CA LYS A 65 1.56 -4.61 16.57
C LYS A 65 2.63 -4.44 15.48
N GLU A 66 3.49 -5.43 15.30
CA GLU A 66 4.51 -5.42 14.24
C GLU A 66 3.86 -5.37 12.85
N PHE A 67 2.83 -6.19 12.63
CA PHE A 67 2.06 -6.20 11.39
C PHE A 67 1.46 -4.82 11.06
N GLU A 68 0.89 -4.13 12.06
CA GLU A 68 0.34 -2.79 11.84
C GLU A 68 1.44 -1.75 11.53
N GLU A 69 2.57 -1.80 12.23
CA GLU A 69 3.71 -0.92 11.94
C GLU A 69 4.24 -1.14 10.52
N ASP A 70 4.31 -2.39 10.08
CA ASP A 70 4.77 -2.73 8.74
C ASP A 70 3.74 -2.40 7.66
N LEU A 71 2.44 -2.58 7.92
CA LEU A 71 1.40 -2.16 6.98
C LEU A 71 1.42 -0.63 6.79
N HIS A 72 1.63 0.15 7.85
CA HIS A 72 1.78 1.59 7.72
C HIS A 72 2.99 1.98 6.87
N LYS A 73 4.14 1.32 7.05
CA LYS A 73 5.32 1.54 6.20
C LYS A 73 5.03 1.16 4.74
N HIS A 74 4.39 0.03 4.51
CA HIS A 74 4.00 -0.44 3.19
C HIS A 74 3.12 0.58 2.46
N ILE A 75 1.99 0.96 3.08
CA ILE A 75 1.06 1.96 2.53
C ILE A 75 1.78 3.29 2.29
N HIS A 76 2.69 3.70 3.19
CA HIS A 76 3.45 4.92 3.00
C HIS A 76 4.34 4.86 1.75
N LEU A 77 5.10 3.79 1.57
CA LEU A 77 5.95 3.59 0.40
C LEU A 77 5.13 3.57 -0.90
N GLU A 78 3.95 2.95 -0.87
CA GLU A 78 3.10 2.88 -2.05
C GLU A 78 2.46 4.23 -2.37
N ASN A 79 1.66 4.77 -1.46
CA ASN A 79 0.87 5.99 -1.69
C ASN A 79 1.75 7.23 -1.89
N ASN A 80 2.87 7.34 -1.19
CA ASN A 80 3.67 8.57 -1.20
C ASN A 80 4.90 8.50 -2.10
N ILE A 81 5.29 7.30 -2.57
CA ILE A 81 6.50 7.15 -3.40
C ILE A 81 6.21 6.39 -4.69
N LEU A 82 5.68 5.18 -4.62
CA LEU A 82 5.53 4.33 -5.81
C LEU A 82 4.43 4.81 -6.75
N PHE A 83 3.24 5.11 -6.22
CA PHE A 83 2.09 5.53 -7.02
C PHE A 83 2.34 6.87 -7.72
N PRO A 84 2.86 7.93 -7.04
CA PRO A 84 3.19 9.18 -7.72
C PRO A 84 4.23 8.99 -8.84
N LYS A 85 5.27 8.19 -8.60
CA LYS A 85 6.28 7.89 -9.61
C LYS A 85 5.72 7.12 -10.81
N SER A 86 4.75 6.23 -10.56
CA SER A 86 4.08 5.47 -11.62
C SER A 86 3.23 6.36 -12.52
N VAL A 87 2.50 7.31 -11.94
CA VAL A 87 1.70 8.30 -12.70
C VAL A 87 2.60 9.18 -13.56
N ILE A 88 3.67 9.75 -12.97
CA ILE A 88 4.64 10.58 -13.70
C ILE A 88 5.29 9.79 -14.86
N LEU A 89 5.55 8.50 -14.67
CA LEU A 89 6.13 7.67 -15.72
C LEU A 89 5.14 7.42 -16.87
N GLU A 90 3.87 7.15 -16.57
CA GLU A 90 2.82 7.00 -17.57
C GLU A 90 2.69 8.28 -18.42
N GLU A 91 2.61 9.44 -17.77
CA GLU A 91 2.51 10.75 -18.44
C GLU A 91 3.67 11.00 -19.41
N LYS A 92 4.91 10.72 -18.98
CA LYS A 92 6.10 10.86 -19.82
C LYS A 92 6.05 9.96 -21.05
N LEU A 93 5.59 8.72 -20.90
CA LEU A 93 5.52 7.77 -22.01
C LEU A 93 4.44 8.12 -23.03
N LEU A 94 3.32 8.69 -22.57
CA LEU A 94 2.26 9.19 -23.44
C LEU A 94 2.69 10.46 -24.20
N GLN A 95 3.49 11.35 -23.59
CA GLN A 95 4.04 12.55 -24.25
C GLN A 95 5.04 12.21 -25.37
N THR A 96 5.89 11.20 -25.16
CA THR A 96 6.89 10.77 -26.17
C THR A 96 6.26 10.02 -27.36
N SER A 97 5.01 9.58 -27.23
CA SER A 97 4.30 8.82 -28.28
C SER A 97 3.46 9.70 -29.21
N ASN A 98 3.43 11.03 -29.01
CA ASN A 98 2.74 12.02 -29.82
C ASN A 98 3.70 12.80 -30.74
#